data_AF-A0A7X8D2A4-F1
#
_entry.id   AF-A0A7X8D2A4-F1
#
_cell.length_a   1.000
_cell.length_b   1.000
_cell.length_c   1.000
_cell.angle_alpha   90.00
_cell.angle_beta   90.00
_cell.angle_gamma   90.00
#
_symmetry.space_group_name_H-M   'P 1'
#
loop_
_entity.id
_entity.type
_entity.pdbx_description
1 polymer ?
#
loop_
_entity_poly.entity_id
_entity_poly.type
_entity_poly.pdbx_seq_one_letter_code
_entity_poly.pdbx_strand_id
1 'polypeptide(L)'
;MAKKRSSGILMHISSLPGEYGIGDFGKEAYKFVDFLAKANQRNWQVLPLGITSFGDSPYQSFSAFAGNPYFIDLDEFIERGYLTKDEINSFDLGRDPSRVDYGLLYKNKMELLRIAYGRAKDSMKEELNDFYRDNRDWLREFGLFMAIKEYQDNRSWMLWDEEYRKINSIEVQDFEKQNEDSIYFWVFTQYFFTEQWIRLKNYANENGINIIGDLPIYVAEDSSDVWANPELFNLDENLVPITISGCPPDAFSIKGQLWGNPIYDWVAMEKDEYSWWVKRFEYSFKLFDVLRIDHFRGFESYWEVKYGAEDAVDGQWTKGPGIKLFNKLKEE
;
A
#
# COMPACT_ATOMS: atom_id res chain seq x y z
N MET A 1 7.82 6.78 29.32
CA MET A 1 7.34 8.17 29.49
C MET A 1 5.89 8.13 29.93
N ALA A 2 5.49 8.91 30.94
CA ALA A 2 4.07 9.04 31.28
C ALA A 2 3.32 9.56 30.04
N LYS A 3 2.37 8.77 29.52
CA LYS A 3 1.57 9.16 28.34
C LYS A 3 0.83 10.45 28.69
N LYS A 4 1.21 11.58 28.07
CA LYS A 4 0.44 12.83 28.17
C LYS A 4 -0.93 12.58 27.55
N ARG A 5 -1.99 12.96 28.25
CA ARG A 5 -3.36 12.82 27.74
C ARG A 5 -3.51 13.65 26.46
N SER A 6 -3.98 13.02 25.39
CA SER A 6 -4.20 13.64 24.09
C SER A 6 -5.48 13.10 23.44
N SER A 7 -5.94 13.77 22.38
CA SER A 7 -7.09 13.36 21.57
C SER A 7 -6.73 13.50 20.08
N GLY A 8 -7.56 12.93 19.22
CA GLY A 8 -7.37 12.97 17.77
C GLY A 8 -8.64 12.61 17.01
N ILE A 9 -8.55 12.70 15.69
CA ILE A 9 -9.64 12.35 14.77
C ILE A 9 -9.16 11.25 13.83
N LEU A 10 -10.00 10.23 13.62
CA LEU A 10 -9.88 9.27 12.53
C LEU A 10 -10.57 9.85 11.29
N MET A 11 -9.79 10.13 10.25
CA MET A 11 -10.29 10.63 8.96
C MET A 11 -9.33 10.14 7.89
N HIS A 12 -9.77 9.26 6.98
CA HIS A 12 -8.91 8.81 5.91
C HIS A 12 -8.79 9.87 4.81
N ILE A 13 -7.69 9.84 4.06
CA ILE A 13 -7.41 10.81 2.99
C ILE A 13 -8.52 10.81 1.95
N SER A 14 -9.02 9.61 1.59
CA SER A 14 -10.14 9.48 0.63
C SER A 14 -11.41 10.21 1.05
N SER A 15 -11.59 10.48 2.35
CA SER A 15 -12.77 11.12 2.92
C SER A 15 -12.64 12.64 3.07
N LEU A 16 -11.45 13.19 2.81
CA LEU A 16 -11.28 14.64 2.73
C LEU A 16 -12.09 15.17 1.52
N PRO A 17 -12.64 16.39 1.62
CA PRO A 17 -13.25 17.01 0.45
C PRO A 17 -12.17 17.24 -0.63
N GLY A 18 -12.57 17.21 -1.90
CA GLY A 18 -11.65 17.41 -3.02
C GLY A 18 -12.41 17.64 -4.33
N GLU A 19 -11.76 18.32 -5.28
CA GLU A 19 -12.34 18.59 -6.62
C GLU A 19 -12.17 17.39 -7.57
N TYR A 20 -11.28 16.45 -7.24
CA TYR A 20 -10.82 15.38 -8.12
C TYR A 20 -11.40 14.00 -7.79
N GLY A 21 -12.65 13.98 -7.32
CA GLY A 21 -13.43 12.76 -7.06
C GLY A 21 -13.09 11.97 -5.80
N ILE A 22 -11.97 12.31 -5.16
CA ILE A 22 -11.48 11.73 -3.91
C ILE A 22 -10.66 12.79 -3.18
N GLY A 23 -10.59 12.70 -1.85
CA GLY A 23 -9.63 13.50 -1.10
C GLY A 23 -8.19 13.10 -1.44
N ASP A 24 -7.28 14.08 -1.43
CA ASP A 24 -5.89 13.95 -1.84
C ASP A 24 -4.96 14.68 -0.84
N PHE A 25 -3.67 14.73 -1.17
CA PHE A 25 -2.66 15.42 -0.36
C PHE A 25 -2.60 16.94 -0.58
N GLY A 26 -3.57 17.50 -1.30
CA GLY A 26 -3.64 18.91 -1.65
C GLY A 26 -4.22 19.77 -0.54
N LYS A 27 -4.69 20.95 -0.95
CA LYS A 27 -5.12 22.05 -0.08
C LYS A 27 -6.07 21.65 1.06
N GLU A 28 -7.01 20.74 0.81
CA GLU A 28 -7.99 20.35 1.82
C GLU A 28 -7.39 19.51 2.96
N ALA A 29 -6.31 18.75 2.70
CA ALA A 29 -5.56 18.06 3.74
C ALA A 29 -4.84 19.03 4.68
N TYR A 30 -4.21 20.08 4.14
CA TYR A 30 -3.57 21.14 4.95
C TYR A 30 -4.60 21.90 5.80
N LYS A 31 -5.78 22.22 5.23
CA LYS A 31 -6.89 22.80 5.99
C LYS A 31 -7.39 21.88 7.10
N PHE A 32 -7.38 20.57 6.88
CA PHE A 32 -7.74 19.61 7.92
C PHE A 32 -6.72 19.61 9.06
N VAL A 33 -5.43 19.67 8.77
CA VAL A 33 -4.38 19.87 9.78
C VAL A 33 -4.60 21.17 10.58
N ASP A 34 -4.87 22.29 9.90
CA ASP A 34 -5.20 23.56 10.54
C ASP A 34 -6.41 23.44 11.48
N PHE A 35 -7.44 22.72 11.03
CA PHE A 35 -8.64 22.45 11.83
C PHE A 35 -8.29 21.63 13.08
N LEU A 36 -7.49 20.57 12.95
CA LEU A 36 -7.04 19.76 14.08
C LEU A 36 -6.28 20.60 15.11
N ALA A 37 -5.35 21.44 14.65
CA ALA A 37 -4.58 22.33 15.50
C ALA A 37 -5.49 23.34 16.24
N LYS A 38 -6.41 24.00 15.52
CA LYS A 38 -7.39 24.93 16.11
C LYS A 38 -8.32 24.23 17.11
N ALA A 39 -8.68 22.97 16.86
CA ALA A 39 -9.48 22.14 17.75
C ALA A 39 -8.67 21.50 18.90
N ASN A 40 -7.40 21.86 19.08
CA ASN A 40 -6.48 21.30 20.08
C ASN A 40 -6.35 19.76 20.03
N GLN A 41 -6.56 19.17 18.85
CA GLN A 41 -6.24 17.77 18.61
C GLN A 41 -4.72 17.61 18.52
N ARG A 42 -4.23 16.39 18.75
CA ARG A 42 -2.79 16.05 18.69
C ARG A 42 -2.49 14.86 17.82
N ASN A 43 -3.53 14.17 17.34
CA ASN A 43 -3.37 12.98 16.52
C ASN A 43 -4.36 13.04 15.35
N TRP A 44 -3.89 12.66 14.18
CA TRP A 44 -4.70 12.35 13.02
C TRP A 44 -4.47 10.89 12.69
N GLN A 45 -5.52 10.06 12.80
CA GLN A 45 -5.44 8.67 12.40
C GLN A 45 -5.93 8.50 10.96
N VAL A 46 -5.18 7.75 10.17
CA VAL A 46 -5.54 7.32 8.81
C VAL A 46 -5.63 5.79 8.75
N LEU A 47 -6.37 5.28 7.76
CA LEU A 47 -6.29 3.88 7.33
C LEU A 47 -4.99 3.66 6.52
N PRO A 48 -4.65 2.42 6.11
CA PRO A 48 -3.48 2.18 5.27
C PRO A 48 -3.53 3.04 3.99
N LEU A 49 -2.37 3.59 3.58
CA LEU A 49 -2.28 4.46 2.41
C LEU A 49 -1.89 3.71 1.14
N GLY A 50 -1.86 2.38 1.18
CA GLY A 50 -1.39 1.54 0.10
C GLY A 50 -2.30 1.58 -1.13
N ILE A 51 -1.72 1.34 -2.30
CA ILE A 51 -2.49 1.19 -3.54
C ILE A 51 -3.48 0.04 -3.42
N THR A 52 -4.77 0.31 -3.63
CA THR A 52 -5.83 -0.68 -3.40
C THR A 52 -5.96 -1.66 -4.56
N SER A 53 -6.20 -2.93 -4.23
CA SER A 53 -6.57 -3.96 -5.20
C SER A 53 -8.09 -3.98 -5.45
N PHE A 54 -8.61 -5.08 -6.02
CA PHE A 54 -10.05 -5.21 -6.29
C PHE A 54 -10.88 -5.07 -5.01
N GLY A 55 -11.96 -4.28 -5.07
CA GLY A 55 -12.83 -4.00 -3.93
C GLY A 55 -12.42 -2.79 -3.08
N ASP A 56 -11.38 -2.07 -3.50
CA ASP A 56 -10.99 -0.74 -3.00
C ASP A 56 -10.65 -0.69 -1.50
N SER A 57 -10.45 -1.85 -0.87
CA SER A 57 -10.12 -1.97 0.55
C SER A 57 -8.66 -1.55 0.79
N PRO A 58 -8.41 -0.57 1.68
CA PRO A 58 -7.04 -0.21 2.11
C PRO A 58 -6.27 -1.38 2.74
N TYR A 59 -6.98 -2.42 3.20
CA TYR A 59 -6.38 -3.62 3.81
C TYR A 59 -6.00 -4.70 2.80
N GLN A 60 -6.30 -4.49 1.50
CA GLN A 60 -5.90 -5.37 0.41
C GLN A 60 -5.17 -4.55 -0.66
N SER A 61 -3.85 -4.45 -0.52
CA SER A 61 -2.98 -3.66 -1.38
C SER A 61 -2.12 -4.53 -2.30
N PHE A 62 -1.80 -4.01 -3.49
CA PHE A 62 -0.80 -4.62 -4.37
C PHE A 62 0.63 -4.55 -3.78
N SER A 63 0.86 -3.78 -2.72
CA SER A 63 2.17 -3.71 -2.05
C SER A 63 2.03 -3.33 -0.58
N ALA A 64 2.87 -3.91 0.28
CA ALA A 64 3.01 -3.50 1.67
C ALA A 64 3.72 -2.14 1.82
N PHE A 65 4.31 -1.62 0.74
CA PHE A 65 5.14 -0.41 0.71
C PHE A 65 4.53 0.67 -0.17
N ALA A 66 4.07 0.33 -1.38
CA ALA A 66 3.64 1.34 -2.35
C ALA A 66 2.39 2.11 -1.92
N GLY A 67 2.42 3.43 -2.09
CA GLY A 67 1.31 4.33 -1.83
C GLY A 67 0.28 4.38 -2.95
N ASN A 68 -0.93 4.80 -2.60
CA ASN A 68 -2.07 4.90 -3.52
C ASN A 68 -1.96 6.14 -4.43
N PRO A 69 -1.82 5.98 -5.76
CA PRO A 69 -1.74 7.11 -6.69
C PRO A 69 -3.00 8.00 -6.71
N TYR A 70 -4.14 7.49 -6.22
CA TYR A 70 -5.37 8.30 -6.13
C TYR A 70 -5.27 9.46 -5.17
N PHE A 71 -4.32 9.45 -4.23
CA PHE A 71 -4.13 10.56 -3.28
C PHE A 71 -3.17 11.64 -3.78
N ILE A 72 -2.60 11.47 -4.97
CA ILE A 72 -1.76 12.50 -5.60
C ILE A 72 -2.65 13.70 -5.96
N ASP A 73 -2.24 14.87 -5.48
CA ASP A 73 -2.81 16.17 -5.81
C ASP A 73 -2.41 16.56 -7.24
N LEU A 74 -3.42 16.80 -8.07
CA LEU A 74 -3.24 17.17 -9.48
C LEU A 74 -2.96 18.67 -9.66
N ASP A 75 -3.21 19.52 -8.65
CA ASP A 75 -2.88 20.95 -8.74
C ASP A 75 -1.37 21.17 -8.88
N GLU A 76 -0.54 20.36 -8.21
CA GLU A 76 0.93 20.41 -8.39
C GLU A 76 1.34 20.11 -9.84
N PHE A 77 0.60 19.25 -10.55
CA PHE A 77 0.87 18.98 -11.97
C PHE A 77 0.46 20.13 -12.88
N ILE A 78 -0.53 20.94 -12.49
CA ILE A 78 -0.84 22.19 -13.19
C ILE A 78 0.30 23.20 -12.98
N GLU A 79 0.75 23.37 -11.74
CA GLU A 79 1.84 24.30 -11.39
C GLU A 79 3.15 23.96 -12.11
N ARG A 80 3.46 22.67 -12.25
CA ARG A 80 4.64 22.17 -12.97
C ARG A 80 4.45 22.11 -14.50
N GLY A 81 3.26 22.40 -15.01
CA GLY A 81 2.96 22.36 -16.45
C GLY A 81 2.87 20.95 -17.04
N TYR A 82 2.69 19.92 -16.21
CA TYR A 82 2.49 18.54 -16.67
C TYR A 82 1.03 18.27 -17.06
N LEU A 83 0.08 19.00 -16.47
CA LEU A 83 -1.33 18.98 -16.86
C LEU A 83 -1.86 20.39 -16.98
N THR A 84 -2.96 20.56 -17.71
CA THR A 84 -3.76 21.78 -17.71
C THR A 84 -5.09 21.54 -16.99
N LYS A 85 -5.71 22.61 -16.46
CA LYS A 85 -7.03 22.49 -15.82
C LYS A 85 -8.09 22.00 -16.81
N ASP A 86 -8.02 22.43 -18.08
CA ASP A 86 -8.95 21.99 -19.13
C ASP A 86 -8.84 20.48 -19.41
N GLU A 87 -7.62 19.93 -19.39
CA GLU A 87 -7.43 18.49 -19.52
C GLU A 87 -8.04 17.73 -18.35
N ILE A 88 -7.76 18.14 -17.11
CA ILE A 88 -8.35 17.50 -15.93
C ILE A 88 -9.88 17.56 -15.99
N ASN A 89 -10.45 18.70 -16.38
CA ASN A 89 -11.90 18.90 -16.53
C ASN A 89 -12.52 18.08 -17.67
N SER A 90 -11.71 17.61 -18.64
CA SER A 90 -12.17 16.76 -19.74
C SER A 90 -12.39 15.29 -19.32
N PHE A 91 -11.86 14.89 -18.16
CA PHE A 91 -12.08 13.58 -17.57
C PHE A 91 -13.18 13.63 -16.50
N ASP A 92 -14.00 12.59 -16.41
CA ASP A 92 -14.96 12.44 -15.32
C ASP A 92 -14.31 11.69 -14.16
N LEU A 93 -13.87 12.42 -13.13
CA LEU A 93 -13.26 11.84 -11.93
C LEU A 93 -14.31 11.50 -10.85
N GLY A 94 -15.59 11.75 -11.12
CA GLY A 94 -16.64 11.72 -10.11
C GLY A 94 -16.85 13.10 -9.48
N ARG A 95 -18.12 13.45 -9.25
CA ARG A 95 -18.53 14.80 -8.78
C ARG A 95 -19.40 14.76 -7.53
N ASP A 96 -19.66 13.58 -6.99
CA ASP A 96 -20.50 13.42 -5.81
C ASP A 96 -19.67 13.66 -4.55
N PRO A 97 -19.90 14.75 -3.79
CA PRO A 97 -19.10 15.06 -2.61
C PRO A 97 -19.36 14.09 -1.44
N SER A 98 -20.34 13.20 -1.55
CA SER A 98 -20.70 12.25 -0.48
C SER A 98 -20.11 10.85 -0.64
N ARG A 99 -19.49 10.54 -1.80
CA ARG A 99 -18.91 9.23 -2.08
C ARG A 99 -17.82 9.30 -3.14
N VAL A 100 -16.88 8.36 -3.05
CA VAL A 100 -15.85 8.14 -4.06
C VAL A 100 -16.35 7.16 -5.11
N ASP A 101 -16.15 7.45 -6.40
CA ASP A 101 -16.34 6.51 -7.49
C ASP A 101 -14.99 5.93 -7.93
N TYR A 102 -14.57 4.85 -7.29
CA TYR A 102 -13.28 4.21 -7.56
C TYR A 102 -13.16 3.66 -8.99
N GLY A 103 -14.29 3.31 -9.64
CA GLY A 103 -14.30 2.83 -11.02
C GLY A 103 -13.96 3.94 -12.02
N LEU A 104 -14.43 5.17 -11.77
CA LEU A 104 -14.03 6.34 -12.55
C LEU A 104 -12.56 6.71 -12.29
N LEU A 105 -12.10 6.69 -11.03
CA LEU A 105 -10.70 7.00 -10.71
C LEU A 105 -9.73 6.04 -11.38
N TYR A 106 -10.01 4.74 -11.33
CA TYR A 106 -9.19 3.72 -11.97
C TYR A 106 -9.00 3.98 -13.47
N LYS A 107 -10.09 4.34 -14.18
CA LYS A 107 -10.05 4.59 -15.62
C LYS A 107 -9.45 5.94 -15.97
N ASN A 108 -9.85 6.99 -15.26
CA ASN A 108 -9.65 8.36 -15.70
C ASN A 108 -8.52 9.07 -14.96
N LYS A 109 -8.37 8.86 -13.64
CA LYS A 109 -7.27 9.46 -12.88
C LYS A 109 -5.93 8.84 -13.28
N MET A 110 -5.88 7.52 -13.47
CA MET A 110 -4.66 6.84 -13.93
C MET A 110 -4.21 7.33 -15.32
N GLU A 111 -5.14 7.58 -16.23
CA GLU A 111 -4.82 8.14 -17.55
C GLU A 111 -4.22 9.56 -17.44
N LEU A 112 -4.78 10.41 -16.58
CA LEU A 112 -4.20 11.72 -16.29
C LEU A 112 -2.77 11.61 -15.71
N LEU A 113 -2.51 10.65 -14.82
CA LEU A 113 -1.16 10.40 -14.30
C LEU A 113 -0.19 9.98 -15.42
N ARG A 114 -0.65 9.19 -16.39
CA ARG A 114 0.17 8.78 -17.56
C ARG A 114 0.50 9.97 -18.47
N ILE A 115 -0.46 10.85 -18.72
CA ILE A 115 -0.24 12.09 -19.48
C ILE A 115 0.80 12.96 -18.76
N ALA A 116 0.66 13.11 -17.44
CA ALA A 116 1.60 13.87 -16.62
C ALA A 116 3.01 13.27 -16.69
N TYR A 117 3.13 11.94 -16.51
CA TYR A 117 4.41 11.23 -16.63
C TYR A 117 5.04 11.43 -18.02
N GLY A 118 4.27 11.29 -19.10
CA GLY A 118 4.77 11.45 -20.47
C GLY A 118 5.39 12.82 -20.74
N ARG A 119 4.93 13.87 -20.04
CA ARG A 119 5.47 15.24 -20.12
C ARG A 119 6.60 15.49 -19.13
N ALA A 120 6.58 14.82 -17.98
CA ALA A 120 7.55 15.01 -16.91
C ALA A 120 8.83 14.20 -17.11
N LYS A 121 8.75 13.01 -17.74
CA LYS A 121 9.79 11.97 -17.69
C LYS A 121 11.19 12.41 -18.10
N ASP A 122 11.31 13.26 -19.11
CA ASP A 122 12.61 13.75 -19.55
C ASP A 122 13.17 14.81 -18.59
N SER A 123 12.29 15.69 -18.08
CA SER A 123 12.69 16.76 -17.14
C SER A 123 12.99 16.26 -15.73
N MET A 124 12.37 15.15 -15.31
CA MET A 124 12.49 14.57 -13.97
C MET A 124 13.37 13.32 -13.95
N LYS A 125 14.13 13.06 -15.02
CA LYS A 125 14.87 11.81 -15.16
C LYS A 125 15.84 11.57 -14.01
N GLU A 126 16.52 12.60 -13.55
CA GLU A 126 17.49 12.49 -12.45
C GLU A 126 16.78 12.22 -11.12
N GLU A 127 15.71 12.96 -10.81
CA GLU A 127 14.93 12.81 -9.59
C GLU A 127 14.27 11.43 -9.50
N LEU A 128 13.73 10.92 -10.61
CA LEU A 128 13.13 9.59 -10.65
C LEU A 128 14.19 8.49 -10.50
N ASN A 129 15.38 8.64 -11.11
CA ASN A 129 16.47 7.69 -10.95
C ASN A 129 17.01 7.68 -9.51
N ASP A 130 17.14 8.84 -8.89
CA ASP A 130 17.56 8.98 -7.50
C ASP A 130 16.55 8.33 -6.56
N PHE A 131 15.26 8.64 -6.73
CA PHE A 131 14.19 8.02 -5.96
C PHE A 131 14.13 6.50 -6.15
N TYR A 132 14.30 6.03 -7.39
CA TYR A 132 14.37 4.61 -7.72
C TYR A 132 15.54 3.91 -7.02
N ARG A 133 16.73 4.51 -7.05
CA ARG A 133 17.92 3.97 -6.37
C ARG A 133 17.72 3.93 -4.85
N ASP A 134 17.19 4.99 -4.27
CA ASP A 134 17.06 5.13 -2.81
C ASP A 134 15.95 4.22 -2.23
N ASN A 135 15.01 3.77 -3.07
CA ASN A 135 13.90 2.88 -2.71
C ASN A 135 13.94 1.52 -3.42
N ARG A 136 15.09 1.18 -4.03
CA ARG A 136 15.21 0.04 -4.96
C ARG A 136 14.73 -1.28 -4.37
N ASP A 137 14.92 -1.47 -3.07
CA ASP A 137 14.60 -2.67 -2.30
C ASP A 137 13.15 -3.15 -2.37
N TRP A 138 12.20 -2.26 -2.66
CA TRP A 138 10.79 -2.61 -2.83
C TRP A 138 10.20 -2.04 -4.13
N LEU A 139 10.74 -0.90 -4.58
CA LEU A 139 10.19 -0.16 -5.70
C LEU A 139 10.45 -0.84 -7.04
N ARG A 140 11.56 -1.57 -7.16
CA ARG A 140 11.84 -2.39 -8.35
C ARG A 140 10.77 -3.47 -8.51
N GLU A 141 10.55 -4.25 -7.45
CA GLU A 141 9.60 -5.36 -7.42
C GLU A 141 8.18 -4.86 -7.65
N PHE A 142 7.80 -3.75 -7.01
CA PHE A 142 6.50 -3.12 -7.23
C PHE A 142 6.31 -2.61 -8.66
N GLY A 143 7.26 -1.83 -9.19
CA GLY A 143 7.15 -1.26 -10.53
C GLY A 143 7.10 -2.34 -11.62
N LEU A 144 7.91 -3.40 -11.46
CA LEU A 144 7.90 -4.55 -12.36
C LEU A 144 6.60 -5.36 -12.26
N PHE A 145 6.14 -5.64 -11.04
CA PHE A 145 4.87 -6.32 -10.80
C PHE A 145 3.71 -5.58 -11.47
N MET A 146 3.59 -4.27 -11.26
CA MET A 146 2.49 -3.49 -11.83
C MET A 146 2.57 -3.38 -13.36
N ALA A 147 3.78 -3.23 -13.92
CA ALA A 147 3.96 -3.19 -15.37
C ALA A 147 3.63 -4.54 -16.04
N ILE A 148 4.04 -5.67 -15.44
CA ILE A 148 3.67 -7.01 -15.92
C ILE A 148 2.17 -7.24 -15.74
N LYS A 149 1.59 -6.80 -14.62
CA LYS A 149 0.16 -6.89 -14.37
C LYS A 149 -0.65 -6.22 -15.48
N GLU A 150 -0.26 -5.03 -15.90
CA GLU A 150 -0.89 -4.32 -17.02
C GLU A 150 -0.69 -5.04 -18.36
N TYR A 151 0.51 -5.55 -18.62
CA TYR A 151 0.80 -6.38 -19.81
C TYR A 151 -0.06 -7.65 -19.87
N GLN A 152 -0.42 -8.18 -18.69
CA GLN A 152 -1.22 -9.39 -18.51
C GLN A 152 -2.70 -9.08 -18.24
N ASP A 153 -3.25 -8.00 -18.83
CA ASP A 153 -4.67 -7.62 -18.74
C ASP A 153 -5.20 -7.39 -17.31
N ASN A 154 -4.34 -6.92 -16.40
CA ASN A 154 -4.61 -6.66 -15.00
C ASN A 154 -5.04 -7.90 -14.17
N ARG A 155 -4.84 -9.12 -14.68
CA ARG A 155 -5.16 -10.37 -13.96
C ARG A 155 -4.23 -10.59 -12.77
N SER A 156 -4.68 -11.38 -11.80
CA SER A 156 -3.83 -11.78 -10.66
C SER A 156 -2.56 -12.46 -11.15
N TRP A 157 -1.43 -12.25 -10.48
CA TRP A 157 -0.16 -12.87 -10.88
C TRP A 157 -0.19 -14.40 -10.86
N MET A 158 -1.09 -15.00 -10.08
CA MET A 158 -1.30 -16.46 -10.11
C MET A 158 -1.86 -16.95 -11.45
N LEU A 159 -2.48 -16.06 -12.23
CA LEU A 159 -3.06 -16.35 -13.54
C LEU A 159 -2.14 -15.93 -14.69
N TRP A 160 -0.95 -15.36 -14.42
CA TRP A 160 0.01 -15.05 -15.47
C TRP A 160 0.59 -16.31 -16.11
N ASP A 161 1.17 -16.15 -17.29
CA ASP A 161 1.92 -17.22 -17.93
C ASP A 161 3.09 -17.65 -17.02
N GLU A 162 3.43 -18.94 -17.03
CA GLU A 162 4.30 -19.55 -16.01
C GLU A 162 5.65 -18.83 -15.90
N GLU A 163 6.19 -18.39 -17.04
CA GLU A 163 7.42 -17.61 -17.12
C GLU A 163 7.39 -16.31 -16.31
N TYR A 164 6.25 -15.63 -16.18
CA TYR A 164 6.13 -14.37 -15.44
C TYR A 164 5.83 -14.56 -13.96
N ARG A 165 5.40 -15.77 -13.54
CA ARG A 165 5.09 -16.07 -12.13
C ARG A 165 6.33 -16.11 -11.24
N LYS A 166 7.51 -16.33 -11.82
CA LYS A 166 8.79 -16.40 -11.11
C LYS A 166 9.59 -15.13 -11.40
N ILE A 167 9.75 -14.26 -10.39
CA ILE A 167 10.47 -12.98 -10.54
C ILE A 167 11.89 -13.11 -11.14
N ASN A 168 12.56 -14.24 -10.92
CA ASN A 168 13.92 -14.48 -11.39
C ASN A 168 14.00 -15.18 -12.76
N SER A 169 12.88 -15.35 -13.47
CA SER A 169 12.88 -15.94 -14.82
C SER A 169 13.59 -15.04 -15.83
N ILE A 170 14.00 -15.62 -16.96
CA ILE A 170 14.64 -14.86 -18.04
C ILE A 170 13.64 -13.90 -18.68
N GLU A 171 12.37 -14.29 -18.77
CA GLU A 171 11.28 -13.50 -19.35
C GLU A 171 10.99 -12.26 -18.51
N VAL A 172 11.00 -12.36 -17.17
CA VAL A 172 10.85 -11.20 -16.29
C VAL A 172 12.06 -10.25 -16.40
N GLN A 173 13.28 -10.80 -16.47
CA GLN A 173 14.49 -9.98 -16.65
C GLN A 173 14.53 -9.26 -18.02
N ASP A 174 14.07 -9.92 -19.07
CA ASP A 174 14.00 -9.33 -20.40
C ASP A 174 12.84 -8.34 -20.50
N PHE A 175 11.71 -8.59 -19.83
CA PHE A 175 10.62 -7.65 -19.69
C PHE A 175 11.08 -6.36 -19.01
N GLU A 176 11.82 -6.46 -17.90
CA GLU A 176 12.36 -5.30 -17.17
C GLU A 176 13.21 -4.40 -18.09
N LYS A 177 14.07 -4.98 -18.93
CA LYS A 177 14.91 -4.23 -19.88
C LYS A 177 14.10 -3.61 -21.01
N GLN A 178 13.05 -4.28 -21.47
CA GLN A 178 12.27 -3.86 -22.64
C GLN A 178 11.17 -2.85 -22.30
N ASN A 179 10.72 -2.82 -21.04
CA ASN A 179 9.55 -2.04 -20.60
C ASN A 179 9.89 -1.01 -19.52
N GLU A 180 11.10 -0.42 -19.61
CA GLU A 180 11.57 0.60 -18.66
C GLU A 180 10.58 1.76 -18.50
N ASP A 181 10.02 2.28 -19.60
CA ASP A 181 9.07 3.41 -19.55
C ASP A 181 7.80 3.08 -18.76
N SER A 182 7.30 1.85 -18.87
CA SER A 182 6.13 1.38 -18.11
C SER A 182 6.44 1.22 -16.62
N ILE A 183 7.65 0.78 -16.28
CA ILE A 183 8.11 0.67 -14.89
C ILE A 183 8.30 2.07 -14.29
N TYR A 184 8.91 2.99 -15.04
CA TYR A 184 9.17 4.35 -14.57
C TYR A 184 7.90 5.19 -14.43
N PHE A 185 6.81 4.86 -15.12
CA PHE A 185 5.49 5.41 -14.79
C PHE A 185 5.11 5.10 -13.33
N TRP A 186 5.28 3.86 -12.88
CA TRP A 186 4.98 3.48 -11.50
C TRP A 186 5.95 4.14 -10.51
N VAL A 187 7.25 4.24 -10.85
CA VAL A 187 8.24 5.02 -10.08
C VAL A 187 7.78 6.47 -9.92
N PHE A 188 7.31 7.10 -11.00
CA PHE A 188 6.78 8.47 -10.99
C PHE A 188 5.58 8.62 -10.05
N THR A 189 4.63 7.69 -10.06
CA THR A 189 3.50 7.74 -9.12
C THR A 189 3.97 7.65 -7.66
N GLN A 190 4.94 6.78 -7.36
CA GLN A 190 5.46 6.60 -6.01
C GLN A 190 6.30 7.78 -5.54
N TYR A 191 7.04 8.42 -6.45
CA TYR A 191 7.76 9.67 -6.18
C TYR A 191 6.78 10.74 -5.70
N PHE A 192 5.76 11.05 -6.50
CA PHE A 192 4.81 12.12 -6.14
C PHE A 192 3.95 11.78 -4.93
N PHE A 193 3.53 10.52 -4.78
CA PHE A 193 2.88 10.06 -3.56
C PHE A 193 3.74 10.36 -2.32
N THR A 194 5.01 9.93 -2.36
CA THR A 194 5.92 10.04 -1.21
C THR A 194 6.22 11.51 -0.91
N GLU A 195 6.59 12.30 -1.91
CA GLU A 195 6.94 13.70 -1.74
C GLU A 195 5.78 14.53 -1.20
N GLN A 196 4.57 14.36 -1.76
CA GLN A 196 3.39 15.08 -1.28
C GLN A 196 3.00 14.65 0.14
N TRP A 197 3.03 13.35 0.43
CA TRP A 197 2.71 12.83 1.76
C TRP A 197 3.70 13.33 2.82
N ILE A 198 5.01 13.26 2.54
CA ILE A 198 6.04 13.71 3.50
C ILE A 198 5.91 15.21 3.77
N ARG A 199 5.61 16.04 2.76
CA ARG A 199 5.33 17.48 2.99
C ARG A 199 4.12 17.69 3.89
N LEU A 200 3.02 16.97 3.66
CA LEU A 200 1.82 17.04 4.49
C LEU A 200 2.07 16.57 5.93
N LYS A 201 2.79 15.46 6.09
CA LYS A 201 3.20 14.93 7.41
C LYS A 201 4.07 15.93 8.16
N ASN A 202 5.06 16.52 7.50
CA ASN A 202 5.92 17.52 8.12
C ASN A 202 5.12 18.73 8.57
N TYR A 203 4.19 19.22 7.74
CA TYR A 203 3.28 20.30 8.11
C TYR A 203 2.40 19.94 9.32
N ALA A 204 1.86 18.72 9.37
CA ALA A 204 1.12 18.22 10.53
C ALA A 204 1.98 18.21 11.80
N ASN A 205 3.20 17.70 11.70
CA ASN A 205 4.14 17.61 12.81
C ASN A 205 4.59 18.98 13.32
N GLU A 206 4.85 19.94 12.43
CA GLU A 206 5.16 21.34 12.77
C GLU A 206 4.00 22.02 13.52
N ASN A 207 2.76 21.62 13.22
CA ASN A 207 1.55 22.07 13.93
C ASN A 207 1.24 21.22 15.19
N GLY A 208 2.14 20.31 15.58
CA GLY A 208 2.02 19.46 16.76
C GLY A 208 0.92 18.40 16.66
N ILE A 209 0.65 17.93 15.43
CA ILE A 209 -0.28 16.84 15.10
C ILE A 209 0.55 15.63 14.65
N ASN A 210 0.51 14.54 15.43
CA ASN A 210 1.11 13.27 15.02
C ASN A 210 0.17 12.51 14.08
N ILE A 211 0.73 11.80 13.10
CA ILE A 211 0.00 10.88 12.24
C ILE A 211 0.06 9.46 12.80
N ILE A 212 -1.11 8.89 13.07
CA ILE A 212 -1.27 7.48 13.42
C ILE A 212 -1.62 6.71 12.14
N GLY A 213 -0.67 5.94 11.64
CA GLY A 213 -0.86 5.01 10.54
C GLY A 213 -1.47 3.69 10.99
N ASP A 214 -1.74 2.84 10.01
CA ASP A 214 -2.36 1.54 10.21
C ASP A 214 -1.69 0.51 9.31
N LEU A 215 -1.23 -0.57 9.92
CA LEU A 215 -0.44 -1.62 9.28
C LEU A 215 -1.23 -2.94 9.34
N PRO A 216 -1.80 -3.40 8.21
CA PRO A 216 -2.41 -4.73 8.11
C PRO A 216 -1.38 -5.81 8.43
N ILE A 217 -1.70 -6.78 9.28
CA ILE A 217 -0.73 -7.85 9.57
C ILE A 217 -0.36 -8.59 8.28
N TYR A 218 -1.35 -8.98 7.47
CA TYR A 218 -1.16 -9.72 6.23
C TYR A 218 -1.06 -8.79 5.02
N VAL A 219 -0.50 -9.32 3.94
CA VAL A 219 -0.52 -8.71 2.59
C VAL A 219 -1.55 -9.42 1.71
N ALA A 220 -1.99 -8.79 0.62
CA ALA A 220 -2.87 -9.46 -0.33
C ALA A 220 -2.14 -10.59 -1.06
N GLU A 221 -2.86 -11.63 -1.48
CA GLU A 221 -2.30 -12.70 -2.31
C GLU A 221 -1.78 -12.15 -3.65
N ASP A 222 -2.60 -11.36 -4.33
CA ASP A 222 -2.23 -10.65 -5.55
C ASP A 222 -1.46 -9.37 -5.20
N SER A 223 -0.20 -9.51 -4.80
CA SER A 223 0.69 -8.40 -4.44
C SER A 223 2.12 -8.63 -4.92
N SER A 224 2.86 -7.53 -5.10
CA SER A 224 4.29 -7.57 -5.39
C SER A 224 5.08 -8.24 -4.26
N ASP A 225 4.61 -8.15 -3.02
CA ASP A 225 5.29 -8.73 -1.86
C ASP A 225 5.34 -10.26 -1.95
N VAL A 226 4.21 -10.89 -2.27
CA VAL A 226 4.10 -12.36 -2.39
C VAL A 226 4.78 -12.84 -3.66
N TRP A 227 4.57 -12.15 -4.78
CA TRP A 227 5.19 -12.51 -6.06
C TRP A 227 6.72 -12.43 -6.03
N ALA A 228 7.28 -11.41 -5.36
CA ALA A 228 8.72 -11.18 -5.32
C ALA A 228 9.46 -11.96 -4.22
N ASN A 229 8.76 -12.35 -3.14
CA ASN A 229 9.35 -13.01 -1.98
C ASN A 229 8.58 -14.29 -1.59
N PRO A 230 8.32 -15.23 -2.53
CA PRO A 230 7.46 -16.38 -2.29
C PRO A 230 7.93 -17.27 -1.12
N GLU A 231 9.23 -17.30 -0.85
CA GLU A 231 9.85 -18.05 0.26
C GLU A 231 9.48 -17.54 1.66
N LEU A 232 8.94 -16.32 1.76
CA LEU A 232 8.46 -15.74 3.01
C LEU A 232 7.00 -16.11 3.33
N PHE A 233 6.35 -16.87 2.45
CA PHE A 233 4.95 -17.25 2.55
C PHE A 233 4.79 -18.77 2.48
N ASN A 234 3.71 -19.26 3.09
CA ASN A 234 3.35 -20.68 3.12
C ASN A 234 2.72 -21.11 1.79
N LEU A 235 3.54 -21.22 0.74
CA LEU A 235 3.16 -21.58 -0.62
C LEU A 235 3.65 -22.98 -0.99
N ASP A 236 2.96 -23.64 -1.91
CA ASP A 236 3.41 -24.90 -2.51
C ASP A 236 4.45 -24.68 -3.62
N GLU A 237 4.92 -25.77 -4.21
CA GLU A 237 5.90 -25.76 -5.32
C GLU A 237 5.43 -25.03 -6.58
N ASN A 238 4.12 -24.83 -6.72
CA ASN A 238 3.48 -24.08 -7.80
C ASN A 238 3.15 -22.64 -7.39
N LEU A 239 3.69 -22.16 -6.27
CA LEU A 239 3.47 -20.82 -5.71
C LEU A 239 1.99 -20.53 -5.38
N VAL A 240 1.23 -21.56 -4.99
CA VAL A 240 -0.17 -21.45 -4.55
C VAL A 240 -0.21 -21.52 -3.01
N PRO A 241 -1.01 -20.70 -2.31
CA PRO A 241 -1.11 -20.79 -0.85
C PRO A 241 -1.50 -22.20 -0.38
N ILE A 242 -0.79 -22.72 0.63
CA ILE A 242 -1.15 -23.99 1.28
C ILE A 242 -2.29 -23.72 2.28
N THR A 243 -2.14 -22.66 3.07
CA THR A 243 -3.13 -22.14 4.01
C THR A 243 -3.32 -20.64 3.84
N ILE A 244 -4.51 -20.17 4.22
CA ILE A 244 -4.92 -18.77 4.15
C ILE A 244 -5.43 -18.28 5.51
N SER A 245 -5.40 -16.96 5.67
CA SER A 245 -5.81 -16.28 6.88
C SER A 245 -7.33 -16.24 7.06
N GLY A 246 -7.71 -16.16 8.33
CA GLY A 246 -9.09 -15.90 8.73
C GLY A 246 -9.20 -15.70 10.23
N CYS A 247 -10.42 -15.80 10.73
CA CYS A 247 -10.71 -15.96 12.15
C CYS A 247 -11.73 -17.08 12.36
N PRO A 248 -11.63 -17.83 13.48
CA PRO A 248 -12.52 -18.95 13.74
C PRO A 248 -13.96 -18.47 14.01
N PRO A 249 -14.94 -19.39 13.95
CA PRO A 249 -16.26 -19.13 14.50
C PRO A 249 -16.20 -18.63 15.94
N ASP A 250 -17.06 -17.67 16.25
CA ASP A 250 -17.22 -17.13 17.58
C ASP A 250 -18.70 -16.86 17.90
N ALA A 251 -18.96 -16.25 19.06
CA ALA A 251 -20.31 -15.92 19.49
C ALA A 251 -21.04 -14.93 18.56
N PHE A 252 -20.33 -14.24 17.66
CA PHE A 252 -20.85 -13.24 16.74
C PHE A 252 -20.92 -13.74 15.29
N SER A 253 -20.06 -14.69 14.89
CA SER A 253 -20.07 -15.32 13.56
C SER A 253 -19.98 -16.83 13.63
N ILE A 254 -21.04 -17.51 13.19
CA ILE A 254 -21.11 -18.98 13.14
C ILE A 254 -20.12 -19.63 12.16
N LYS A 255 -19.64 -18.88 11.16
CA LYS A 255 -18.72 -19.35 10.12
C LYS A 255 -17.30 -18.80 10.26
N GLY A 256 -17.06 -17.97 11.28
CA GLY A 256 -15.85 -17.17 11.36
C GLY A 256 -15.78 -16.15 10.22
N GLN A 257 -14.57 -15.80 9.79
CA GLN A 257 -14.33 -14.99 8.61
C GLN A 257 -13.15 -15.56 7.84
N LEU A 258 -13.33 -15.80 6.55
CA LEU A 258 -12.27 -16.19 5.65
C LEU A 258 -11.76 -14.93 4.95
N TRP A 259 -10.51 -14.54 5.20
CA TRP A 259 -9.94 -13.32 4.62
C TRP A 259 -9.16 -13.59 3.33
N GLY A 260 -8.56 -14.78 3.23
CA GLY A 260 -7.92 -15.25 1.99
C GLY A 260 -6.49 -14.76 1.79
N ASN A 261 -5.87 -14.05 2.75
CA ASN A 261 -4.47 -13.66 2.62
C ASN A 261 -3.56 -14.88 2.79
N PRO A 262 -2.42 -14.95 2.08
CA PRO A 262 -1.42 -15.97 2.33
C PRO A 262 -0.84 -15.81 3.74
N ILE A 263 -0.56 -16.95 4.37
CA ILE A 263 0.11 -17.00 5.67
C ILE A 263 1.63 -16.88 5.50
N TYR A 264 2.29 -16.19 6.42
CA TYR A 264 3.76 -16.09 6.46
C TYR A 264 4.41 -17.42 6.84
N ASP A 265 5.54 -17.74 6.20
CA ASP A 265 6.47 -18.73 6.74
C ASP A 265 7.35 -18.05 7.81
N TRP A 266 6.85 -18.03 9.05
CA TRP A 266 7.57 -17.46 10.19
C TRP A 266 8.89 -18.16 10.51
N VAL A 267 9.06 -19.42 10.09
CA VAL A 267 10.33 -20.14 10.25
C VAL A 267 11.35 -19.65 9.24
N ALA A 268 10.94 -19.41 7.99
CA ALA A 268 11.78 -18.77 6.98
C ALA A 268 12.18 -17.35 7.41
N MET A 269 11.21 -16.54 7.84
CA MET A 269 11.46 -15.19 8.34
C MET A 269 12.31 -15.16 9.62
N GLU A 270 12.27 -16.18 10.48
CA GLU A 270 13.18 -16.18 11.64
C GLU A 270 14.64 -16.40 11.22
N LYS A 271 14.90 -17.14 10.14
CA LYS A 271 16.27 -17.45 9.67
C LYS A 271 17.01 -16.24 9.12
N ASP A 272 16.29 -15.27 8.56
CA ASP A 272 16.84 -14.02 8.05
C ASP A 272 16.67 -12.85 9.03
N GLU A 273 16.42 -13.17 10.31
CA GLU A 273 16.20 -12.21 11.40
C GLU A 273 15.06 -11.22 11.10
N TYR A 274 13.99 -11.71 10.47
CA TYR A 274 12.77 -10.98 10.15
C TYR A 274 13.00 -9.77 9.24
N SER A 275 13.97 -9.87 8.32
CA SER A 275 14.47 -8.72 7.53
C SER A 275 13.35 -7.97 6.79
N TRP A 276 12.40 -8.70 6.20
CA TRP A 276 11.25 -8.10 5.49
C TRP A 276 10.35 -7.29 6.42
N TRP A 277 10.08 -7.81 7.62
CA TRP A 277 9.27 -7.10 8.61
C TRP A 277 9.98 -5.87 9.16
N VAL A 278 11.29 -5.96 9.42
CA VAL A 278 12.11 -4.80 9.82
C VAL A 278 11.97 -3.69 8.78
N LYS A 279 12.22 -3.98 7.50
CA LYS A 279 12.08 -3.01 6.40
C LYS A 279 10.68 -2.43 6.31
N ARG A 280 9.64 -3.25 6.51
CA ARG A 280 8.23 -2.80 6.50
C ARG A 280 7.95 -1.80 7.62
N PHE A 281 8.47 -2.04 8.82
CA PHE A 281 8.34 -1.11 9.94
C PHE A 281 9.13 0.18 9.70
N GLU A 282 10.39 0.09 9.25
CA GLU A 282 11.22 1.24 8.92
C GLU A 282 10.54 2.14 7.88
N TYR A 283 10.05 1.56 6.79
CA TYR A 283 9.32 2.28 5.76
C TYR A 283 8.03 2.91 6.31
N SER A 284 7.28 2.17 7.12
CA SER A 284 6.05 2.68 7.74
C SER A 284 6.31 3.87 8.69
N PHE A 285 7.44 3.90 9.40
CA PHE A 285 7.82 5.03 10.25
C PHE A 285 8.34 6.24 9.46
N LYS A 286 8.73 6.09 8.19
CA LYS A 286 8.89 7.25 7.28
C LYS A 286 7.54 7.93 7.05
N LEU A 287 6.47 7.14 6.90
CA LEU A 287 5.12 7.64 6.62
C LEU A 287 4.34 8.09 7.86
N PHE A 288 4.59 7.51 9.03
CA PHE A 288 3.75 7.71 10.22
C PHE A 288 4.57 7.90 11.49
N ASP A 289 4.03 8.62 12.47
CA ASP A 289 4.70 8.82 13.76
C ASP A 289 4.34 7.71 14.77
N VAL A 290 3.18 7.09 14.58
CA VAL A 290 2.69 5.94 15.37
C VAL A 290 2.05 4.93 14.44
N LEU A 291 2.29 3.64 14.68
CA LEU A 291 1.66 2.55 13.93
C LEU A 291 0.63 1.82 14.79
N ARG A 292 -0.61 1.79 14.32
CA ARG A 292 -1.58 0.76 14.73
C ARG A 292 -1.25 -0.49 13.94
N ILE A 293 -1.12 -1.63 14.60
CA ILE A 293 -0.97 -2.91 13.92
C ILE A 293 -2.30 -3.63 13.98
N ASP A 294 -2.92 -3.83 12.83
CA ASP A 294 -4.16 -4.57 12.71
C ASP A 294 -3.94 -6.05 13.02
N HIS A 295 -4.96 -6.68 13.60
CA HIS A 295 -4.94 -8.08 14.02
C HIS A 295 -3.65 -8.49 14.78
N PHE A 296 -3.16 -7.63 15.68
CA PHE A 296 -1.92 -7.83 16.46
C PHE A 296 -1.82 -9.21 17.15
N ARG A 297 -2.95 -9.84 17.49
CA ARG A 297 -2.96 -11.17 18.08
C ARG A 297 -2.29 -12.24 17.19
N GLY A 298 -2.28 -12.01 15.88
CA GLY A 298 -1.66 -12.85 14.85
C GLY A 298 -0.18 -13.14 15.09
N PHE A 299 0.54 -12.23 15.75
CA PHE A 299 1.93 -12.45 16.11
C PHE A 299 2.12 -13.46 17.25
N GLU A 300 1.11 -13.65 18.11
CA GLU A 300 1.16 -14.67 19.17
C GLU A 300 0.73 -16.03 18.63
N SER A 301 -0.43 -16.08 17.98
CA SER A 301 -0.93 -17.22 17.20
C SER A 301 -1.78 -16.66 16.07
N TYR A 302 -2.03 -17.39 14.99
CA TYR A 302 -2.96 -16.99 13.94
C TYR A 302 -3.87 -18.16 13.56
N TRP A 303 -5.03 -17.83 13.01
CA TRP A 303 -5.95 -18.84 12.51
C TRP A 303 -5.67 -19.06 11.04
N GLU A 304 -5.35 -20.30 10.69
CA GLU A 304 -5.11 -20.69 9.31
C GLU A 304 -6.11 -21.73 8.86
N VAL A 305 -6.57 -21.59 7.63
CA VAL A 305 -7.57 -22.44 6.98
C VAL A 305 -6.95 -22.97 5.69
N LYS A 306 -7.29 -24.19 5.29
CA LYS A 306 -6.80 -24.76 4.02
C LYS A 306 -7.22 -23.88 2.84
N TYR A 307 -6.30 -23.65 1.91
CA TYR A 307 -6.62 -22.92 0.68
C TYR A 307 -7.74 -23.60 -0.12
N GLY A 308 -8.66 -22.80 -0.65
CA GLY A 308 -9.86 -23.27 -1.36
C GLY A 308 -11.06 -23.64 -0.46
N ALA A 309 -10.97 -23.42 0.85
CA ALA A 309 -12.13 -23.57 1.75
C ALA A 309 -13.22 -22.53 1.45
N GLU A 310 -14.48 -22.88 1.68
CA GLU A 310 -15.63 -21.98 1.49
C GLU A 310 -15.86 -21.04 2.70
N ASP A 311 -15.43 -21.45 3.89
CA ASP A 311 -15.49 -20.66 5.11
C ASP A 311 -14.34 -21.00 6.08
N ALA A 312 -14.31 -20.35 7.24
CA ALA A 312 -13.20 -20.43 8.19
C ALA A 312 -13.42 -21.42 9.34
N VAL A 313 -14.44 -22.28 9.25
CA VAL A 313 -14.82 -23.23 10.32
C VAL A 313 -13.70 -24.25 10.57
N ASP A 314 -13.21 -24.87 9.50
CA ASP A 314 -12.22 -25.95 9.55
C ASP A 314 -10.78 -25.42 9.45
N GLY A 315 -10.40 -24.57 10.41
CA GLY A 315 -9.04 -24.07 10.57
C GLY A 315 -8.35 -24.56 11.84
N GLN A 316 -7.15 -24.03 12.09
CA GLN A 316 -6.39 -24.31 13.31
C GLN A 316 -5.63 -23.08 13.81
N TRP A 317 -5.39 -23.05 15.13
CA TRP A 317 -4.51 -22.05 15.74
C TRP A 317 -3.06 -22.48 15.60
N THR A 318 -2.26 -21.67 14.91
CA THR A 318 -0.83 -21.90 14.71
C THR A 318 -0.03 -20.79 15.38
N LYS A 319 1.12 -21.11 15.97
CA LYS A 319 1.95 -20.13 16.69
C LYS A 319 2.62 -19.16 15.72
N GLY A 320 2.52 -17.87 16.04
CA GLY A 320 3.27 -16.82 15.35
C GLY A 320 4.69 -16.67 15.89
N PRO A 321 5.43 -15.63 15.48
CA PRO A 321 6.82 -15.39 15.88
C PRO A 321 6.95 -14.97 17.35
N GLY A 322 5.84 -14.59 17.98
CA GLY A 322 5.78 -14.12 19.36
C GLY A 322 6.67 -12.89 19.57
N ILE A 323 7.37 -12.88 20.70
CA ILE A 323 8.19 -11.74 21.12
C ILE A 323 9.48 -11.59 20.29
N LYS A 324 9.93 -12.62 19.57
CA LYS A 324 11.23 -12.60 18.87
C LYS A 324 11.29 -11.49 17.83
N LEU A 325 10.24 -11.36 17.00
CA LEU A 325 10.10 -10.27 16.04
C LEU A 325 10.18 -8.90 16.73
N PHE A 326 9.43 -8.70 17.81
CA PHE A 326 9.39 -7.40 18.50
C PHE A 326 10.68 -7.05 19.23
N ASN A 327 11.45 -8.04 19.68
CA ASN A 327 12.79 -7.80 20.20
C ASN A 327 13.71 -7.29 19.09
N LYS A 328 13.69 -7.93 17.91
CA LYS A 328 14.46 -7.49 16.75
C LYS A 328 14.07 -6.08 16.32
N LEU A 329 12.78 -5.78 16.21
CA LEU A 329 12.28 -4.42 15.89
C LEU A 329 12.64 -3.34 16.90
N LYS A 330 13.09 -3.71 18.12
CA LYS A 330 13.53 -2.77 19.15
C LYS A 330 15.05 -2.55 19.13
N GLU A 331 15.79 -3.46 18.51
CA GLU A 331 17.24 -3.37 18.35
C GLU A 331 17.63 -2.44 17.21
N GLU A 332 16.83 -2.41 16.15
CA GLU A 332 16.84 -1.42 15.06
C GLU A 332 16.20 -0.10 15.52
#